data_AF-A0A831K9I7-F1
#
_entry.id   AF-A0A831K9I7-F1
#
_cell.length_a   1.000
_cell.length_b   1.000
_cell.length_c   1.000
_cell.angle_alpha   90.00
_cell.angle_beta   90.00
_cell.angle_gamma   90.00
#
_symmetry.space_group_name_H-M   'P 1'
#
loop_
_entity.id
_entity.type
_entity.pdbx_description
1 polymer ?
#
loop_
_entity_poly.entity_id
_entity_poly.type
_entity_poly.pdbx_seq_one_letter_code
_entity_poly.pdbx_strand_id
1 'polypeptide(L)'
;MAICCDGRENKSMNVSIKRFFILVLPLFVLGGCGSAGLDNVLPDKYVDYKREATADKHLEVPPDLTSGRIENRIPGLQGGTTTYSEYEGVRQGMTGTGLRAANLEVLPENPDIKVVREGSDRWLVINAPTDAVWDKVVAFWQENGILLDQQDPTIGVMET
;
A
#
# COMPACT_ATOMS: atom_id res chain seq x y z
N MET A 1 32.33 69.07 -25.04
CA MET A 1 32.75 67.68 -25.36
C MET A 1 32.21 66.81 -24.24
N ALA A 2 31.24 65.95 -24.56
CA ALA A 2 30.53 65.12 -23.60
C ALA A 2 31.44 64.03 -23.05
N ILE A 3 31.46 63.84 -21.73
CA ILE A 3 31.92 62.60 -21.11
C ILE A 3 30.91 62.23 -20.03
N CYS A 4 30.06 61.28 -20.41
CA CYS A 4 29.28 60.45 -19.50
C CYS A 4 30.24 59.63 -18.62
N CYS A 5 30.02 59.65 -17.30
CA CYS A 5 30.38 58.55 -16.40
C CYS A 5 29.15 58.35 -15.50
N ASP A 6 28.22 57.50 -15.90
CA ASP A 6 28.20 56.07 -15.61
C ASP A 6 27.75 55.77 -14.17
N GLY A 7 26.43 55.80 -13.99
CA GLY A 7 25.73 55.26 -12.82
C GLY A 7 24.81 54.09 -13.21
N ARG A 8 25.10 53.39 -14.32
CA ARG A 8 24.23 52.35 -14.89
C ARG A 8 24.83 50.93 -14.76
N GLU A 9 26.10 50.79 -14.37
CA GLU A 9 26.74 49.47 -14.23
C GLU A 9 26.26 48.66 -13.01
N ASN A 10 26.07 49.28 -11.84
CA ASN A 10 25.77 48.54 -10.60
C ASN A 10 24.37 47.89 -10.56
N LYS A 11 23.41 48.48 -11.29
CA LYS A 11 22.00 48.05 -11.30
C LYS A 11 21.81 46.91 -12.30
N SER A 12 22.54 46.94 -13.41
CA SER A 12 22.56 45.88 -14.43
C SER A 12 23.08 44.57 -13.85
N MET A 13 24.17 44.62 -13.08
CA MET A 13 24.82 43.43 -12.54
C MET A 13 23.96 42.71 -11.48
N ASN A 14 23.29 43.46 -10.61
CA ASN A 14 22.33 42.90 -9.62
C ASN A 14 21.07 42.32 -10.27
N VAL A 15 20.58 42.93 -11.37
CA VAL A 15 19.42 42.41 -12.12
C VAL A 15 19.79 41.14 -12.88
N SER A 16 21.01 41.08 -13.45
CA SER A 16 21.52 39.89 -14.13
C SER A 16 21.78 38.73 -13.16
N ILE A 17 22.36 39.01 -11.98
CA ILE A 17 22.55 38.05 -10.88
C ILE A 17 21.21 37.55 -10.34
N LYS A 18 20.22 38.44 -10.10
CA LYS A 18 18.88 38.03 -9.64
C LYS A 18 18.15 37.18 -10.68
N ARG A 19 18.25 37.52 -11.97
CA ARG A 19 17.68 36.72 -13.08
C ARG A 19 18.35 35.34 -13.19
N PHE A 20 19.66 35.29 -12.99
CA PHE A 20 20.40 34.03 -12.97
C PHE A 20 19.97 33.15 -11.80
N PHE A 21 19.84 33.72 -10.59
CA PHE A 21 19.32 32.99 -9.43
C PHE A 21 17.87 32.52 -9.63
N ILE A 22 16.99 33.34 -10.23
CA ILE A 22 15.60 32.95 -10.54
C ILE A 22 15.52 31.80 -11.56
N LEU A 23 16.46 31.70 -12.49
CA LEU A 23 16.51 30.62 -13.48
C LEU A 23 17.19 29.34 -12.97
N VAL A 24 18.18 29.46 -12.08
CA VAL A 24 18.94 28.31 -11.55
C VAL A 24 18.25 27.65 -10.35
N LEU A 25 17.51 28.41 -9.54
CA LEU A 25 16.78 27.91 -8.37
C LEU A 25 15.78 26.78 -8.71
N PRO A 26 14.92 26.87 -9.76
CA PRO A 26 14.00 25.78 -10.08
C PRO A 26 14.72 24.53 -10.63
N LEU A 27 15.84 24.70 -11.32
CA LEU A 27 16.65 23.58 -11.83
C LEU A 27 17.26 22.75 -10.68
N PHE A 28 17.67 23.39 -9.59
CA PHE A 28 18.24 22.70 -8.42
C PHE A 28 17.16 21.99 -7.58
N VAL A 29 15.95 22.55 -7.51
CA VAL A 29 14.81 21.93 -6.81
C VAL A 29 14.27 20.69 -7.55
N LEU A 30 14.31 20.69 -8.89
CA LEU A 30 13.87 19.54 -9.70
C LEU A 30 14.92 18.42 -9.80
N GLY A 31 16.22 18.75 -9.69
CA GLY A 31 17.32 17.78 -9.76
C GLY A 31 17.70 17.09 -8.44
N GLY A 32 17.16 17.55 -7.31
CA GLY A 32 17.56 17.10 -5.97
C GLY A 32 16.94 15.78 -5.49
N CYS A 33 16.00 15.19 -6.24
CA CYS A 33 15.25 14.01 -5.77
C CYS A 33 15.78 12.66 -6.31
N GLY A 34 16.93 12.64 -6.99
CA GLY A 34 17.27 11.51 -7.89
C GLY A 34 18.47 10.62 -7.56
N SER A 35 19.56 11.11 -6.96
CA SER A 35 20.84 10.39 -7.20
C SER A 35 21.97 10.52 -6.18
N ALA A 36 21.73 11.05 -4.97
CA ALA A 36 22.82 11.22 -3.98
C ALA A 36 22.61 10.50 -2.63
N GLY A 37 21.63 9.58 -2.52
CA GLY A 37 21.38 8.91 -1.23
C GLY A 37 20.54 7.65 -1.24
N LEU A 38 20.15 7.11 -2.41
CA LEU A 38 19.27 5.93 -2.45
C LEU A 38 19.96 4.67 -1.91
N ASP A 39 21.27 4.53 -2.11
CA ASP A 39 22.05 3.37 -1.62
C ASP A 39 22.09 3.26 -0.08
N ASN A 40 21.94 4.37 0.64
CA ASN A 40 21.90 4.38 2.11
C ASN A 40 20.47 4.18 2.68
N VAL A 41 19.44 4.48 1.88
CA VAL A 41 18.02 4.37 2.30
C VAL A 41 17.42 3.03 1.87
N LEU A 42 17.87 2.47 0.75
CA LEU A 42 17.50 1.17 0.22
C LEU A 42 18.77 0.41 -0.18
N PRO A 43 19.58 -0.05 0.79
CA PRO A 43 20.73 -0.88 0.47
C PRO A 43 20.26 -2.15 -0.26
N ASP A 44 20.89 -2.48 -1.39
CA ASP A 44 20.64 -3.74 -2.09
C ASP A 44 21.12 -4.91 -1.23
N LYS A 45 20.21 -5.42 -0.40
CA LYS A 45 20.44 -6.52 0.53
C LYS A 45 20.38 -7.89 -0.12
N TYR A 46 20.25 -7.98 -1.46
CA TYR A 46 20.15 -9.25 -2.18
C TYR A 46 21.26 -10.24 -1.79
N VAL A 47 22.49 -9.74 -1.65
CA VAL A 47 23.66 -10.54 -1.24
C VAL A 47 23.63 -10.97 0.23
N ASP A 48 23.13 -10.13 1.13
CA ASP A 48 22.97 -10.45 2.56
C ASP A 48 21.87 -11.51 2.74
N TYR A 49 20.72 -11.35 2.07
CA TYR A 49 19.64 -12.35 2.03
C TYR A 49 20.10 -13.70 1.49
N LYS A 50 20.93 -13.73 0.45
CA LYS A 50 21.48 -14.97 -0.10
C LYS A 50 22.43 -15.69 0.87
N ARG A 51 23.08 -14.95 1.77
CA ARG A 51 23.94 -15.53 2.82
C ARG A 51 23.12 -16.03 4.00
N GLU A 52 22.03 -15.35 4.35
CA GLU A 52 21.15 -15.70 5.48
C GLU A 52 20.21 -16.88 5.19
N ALA A 53 19.86 -17.13 3.93
CA ALA A 53 19.06 -18.31 3.54
C ALA A 53 19.73 -19.66 3.86
N THR A 54 21.03 -19.66 4.21
CA THR A 54 21.79 -20.83 4.70
C THR A 54 21.79 -20.91 6.24
N ALA A 55 20.75 -20.44 6.91
CA ALA A 55 20.57 -20.68 8.34
C ALA A 55 20.01 -22.11 8.57
N ASP A 56 20.91 -23.09 8.56
CA ASP A 56 20.69 -24.54 8.81
C ASP A 56 20.17 -24.89 10.22
N LYS A 57 19.53 -23.97 10.94
CA LYS A 57 18.92 -24.30 12.24
C LYS A 57 17.52 -24.85 12.03
N HIS A 58 17.45 -26.16 11.78
CA HIS A 58 16.23 -26.94 11.83
C HIS A 58 15.57 -26.76 13.21
N LEU A 59 14.42 -26.09 13.25
CA LEU A 59 13.64 -25.97 14.48
C LEU A 59 13.25 -27.38 14.94
N GLU A 60 13.64 -27.75 16.15
CA GLU A 60 13.24 -29.00 16.77
C GLU A 60 11.75 -28.91 17.11
N VAL A 61 10.94 -29.70 16.40
CA VAL A 61 9.49 -29.77 16.63
C VAL A 61 9.25 -30.63 17.87
N PRO A 62 8.66 -30.10 18.95
CA PRO A 62 8.39 -30.88 20.15
C PRO A 62 7.31 -31.95 19.87
N PRO A 63 7.38 -33.12 20.51
CA PRO A 63 6.61 -34.32 20.17
C PRO A 63 5.08 -34.23 20.37
N ASP A 64 4.56 -33.07 20.75
CA ASP A 64 3.11 -32.80 20.91
C ASP A 64 2.53 -31.95 19.74
N LEU A 65 3.39 -31.46 18.85
CA LEU A 65 3.01 -30.89 17.56
C LEU A 65 3.35 -31.94 16.51
N THR A 66 2.33 -32.66 16.04
CA THR A 66 2.49 -33.53 14.87
C THR A 66 3.18 -32.74 13.77
N SER A 67 4.24 -33.32 13.21
CA SER A 67 5.05 -32.79 12.10
C SER A 67 4.25 -32.78 10.80
N GLY A 68 3.05 -32.19 10.83
CA GLY A 68 2.22 -31.90 9.67
C GLY A 68 2.94 -30.84 8.84
N ARG A 69 3.96 -31.29 8.10
CA ARG A 69 4.42 -30.71 6.86
C ARG A 69 4.43 -29.18 6.88
N ILE A 70 5.38 -28.59 7.60
CA ILE A 70 5.78 -27.20 7.38
C ILE A 70 6.39 -27.14 5.98
N GLU A 71 5.54 -27.18 4.96
CA GLU A 71 5.92 -26.99 3.57
C GLU A 71 6.04 -25.48 3.40
N ASN A 72 7.26 -24.95 3.53
CA ASN A 72 7.54 -23.53 3.27
C ASN A 72 7.50 -23.23 1.75
N ARG A 73 6.52 -23.81 1.04
CA ARG A 73 6.28 -23.63 -0.39
C ARG A 73 5.05 -22.76 -0.52
N ILE A 74 5.20 -21.69 -1.31
CA ILE A 74 4.06 -20.90 -1.73
C ILE A 74 3.14 -21.80 -2.56
N PRO A 75 1.89 -22.06 -2.11
CA PRO A 75 0.99 -22.95 -2.82
C PRO A 75 0.84 -22.53 -4.28
N GLY A 76 0.85 -23.50 -5.20
CA GLY A 76 0.62 -23.27 -6.63
C GLY A 76 1.82 -22.76 -7.43
N LEU A 77 2.95 -22.45 -6.78
CA LEU A 77 4.20 -22.19 -7.47
C LEU A 77 5.09 -23.44 -7.48
N GLN A 78 5.54 -23.82 -8.66
CA GLN A 78 6.63 -24.79 -8.80
C GLN A 78 7.92 -24.03 -8.49
N GLY A 79 8.53 -24.32 -7.34
CA GLY A 79 9.60 -23.52 -6.74
C GLY A 79 10.66 -23.02 -7.74
N GLY A 80 11.09 -21.77 -7.54
CA GLY A 80 11.99 -21.04 -8.44
C GLY A 80 11.76 -19.53 -8.32
N THR A 81 12.45 -18.74 -9.14
CA THR A 81 12.17 -17.31 -9.30
C THR A 81 10.85 -17.15 -10.05
N THR A 82 9.82 -16.59 -9.43
CA THR A 82 8.52 -16.33 -10.06
C THR A 82 8.37 -14.83 -10.37
N THR A 83 7.62 -14.50 -11.41
CA THR A 83 7.25 -13.11 -11.70
C THR A 83 5.96 -12.75 -10.96
N TYR A 84 5.79 -11.46 -10.63
CA TYR A 84 4.58 -10.98 -9.95
C TYR A 84 3.29 -11.39 -10.67
N SER A 85 3.26 -11.28 -12.00
CA SER A 85 2.11 -11.65 -12.82
C SER A 85 1.74 -13.13 -12.74
N GLU A 86 2.75 -14.01 -12.63
CA GLU A 86 2.54 -15.45 -12.47
C GLU A 86 1.96 -15.77 -11.08
N TYR A 87 2.46 -15.10 -10.04
CA TYR A 87 1.88 -15.21 -8.69
C TYR A 87 0.42 -14.71 -8.66
N GLU A 88 0.12 -13.58 -9.31
CA GLU A 88 -1.26 -13.10 -9.42
C GLU A 88 -2.15 -14.10 -10.17
N GLY A 89 -1.68 -14.69 -11.27
CA GLY A 89 -2.41 -15.70 -12.03
C GLY A 89 -2.73 -16.96 -11.21
N VAL A 90 -1.75 -17.46 -10.44
CA VAL A 90 -1.96 -18.57 -9.49
C VAL A 90 -2.98 -18.19 -8.42
N ARG A 91 -2.90 -16.95 -7.89
CA ARG A 91 -3.84 -16.45 -6.88
C ARG A 91 -5.26 -16.28 -7.42
N GLN A 92 -5.41 -15.90 -8.68
CA GLN A 92 -6.70 -15.81 -9.37
C GLN A 92 -7.28 -17.20 -9.66
N GLY A 93 -6.45 -18.19 -10.03
CA GLY A 93 -6.88 -19.58 -10.17
C GLY A 93 -7.33 -20.20 -8.84
N MET A 94 -6.64 -19.89 -7.74
CA MET A 94 -7.00 -20.34 -6.38
C MET A 94 -8.28 -19.75 -5.82
N THR A 95 -8.82 -18.69 -6.43
CA THR A 95 -10.15 -18.17 -6.07
C THR A 95 -11.28 -19.11 -6.45
N GLY A 96 -11.06 -20.03 -7.40
CA GLY A 96 -12.01 -21.10 -7.73
C GLY A 96 -11.89 -22.32 -6.82
N THR A 97 -10.78 -22.49 -6.12
CA THR A 97 -10.45 -23.67 -5.30
C THR A 97 -10.08 -23.30 -3.87
N GLY A 98 -10.99 -22.64 -3.14
CA GLY A 98 -11.03 -22.64 -1.67
C GLY A 98 -9.78 -22.13 -0.89
N LEU A 99 -8.68 -21.74 -1.53
CA LEU A 99 -7.45 -21.37 -0.83
C LEU A 99 -7.46 -19.91 -0.38
N ARG A 100 -8.33 -19.06 -0.95
CA ARG A 100 -8.74 -17.82 -0.30
C ARG A 100 -9.62 -18.08 0.94
N ALA A 101 -10.32 -19.22 1.02
CA ALA A 101 -11.11 -19.61 2.20
C ALA A 101 -10.22 -19.97 3.39
N ALA A 102 -8.99 -20.47 3.18
CA ALA A 102 -8.08 -20.80 4.29
C ALA A 102 -7.59 -19.58 5.11
N ASN A 103 -7.65 -18.36 4.55
CA ASN A 103 -7.48 -17.10 5.31
C ASN A 103 -8.81 -16.37 5.56
N LEU A 104 -9.92 -16.88 5.02
CA LEU A 104 -11.29 -16.44 5.29
C LEU A 104 -12.01 -17.36 6.29
N GLU A 105 -11.34 -18.36 6.87
CA GLU A 105 -11.90 -19.24 7.90
C GLU A 105 -12.28 -18.48 9.19
N VAL A 106 -11.86 -17.22 9.29
CA VAL A 106 -12.26 -16.26 10.33
C VAL A 106 -13.57 -15.52 10.05
N LEU A 107 -14.08 -15.54 8.81
CA LEU A 107 -15.41 -14.99 8.53
C LEU A 107 -16.40 -16.16 8.42
N PRO A 108 -17.17 -16.47 9.48
CA PRO A 108 -18.16 -17.52 9.43
C PRO A 108 -19.11 -17.28 8.25
N GLU A 109 -19.37 -18.32 7.46
CA GLU A 109 -20.34 -18.25 6.37
C GLU A 109 -21.72 -17.98 6.94
N ASN A 110 -22.15 -16.72 6.86
CA ASN A 110 -23.50 -16.32 7.19
C ASN A 110 -24.33 -16.33 5.89
N PRO A 111 -25.34 -17.20 5.75
CA PRO A 111 -26.16 -17.26 4.53
C PRO A 111 -26.88 -15.94 4.24
N ASP A 112 -27.09 -15.11 5.25
CA ASP A 112 -27.80 -13.83 5.15
C ASP A 112 -26.88 -12.65 4.79
N ILE A 113 -25.55 -12.84 4.72
CA ILE A 113 -24.59 -11.77 4.40
C ILE A 113 -23.67 -12.21 3.25
N LYS A 114 -23.63 -11.42 2.19
CA LYS A 114 -22.78 -11.69 1.02
C LYS A 114 -21.91 -10.50 0.68
N VAL A 115 -20.62 -10.74 0.47
CA VAL A 115 -19.70 -9.72 -0.04
C VAL A 115 -19.76 -9.74 -1.57
N VAL A 116 -20.05 -8.60 -2.19
CA VAL A 116 -20.08 -8.44 -3.64
C VAL A 116 -19.00 -7.43 -4.04
N ARG A 117 -18.38 -7.67 -5.20
CA ARG A 117 -17.39 -6.78 -5.80
C ARG A 117 -17.70 -6.60 -7.27
N GLU A 118 -17.71 -5.35 -7.72
CA GLU A 118 -17.81 -4.99 -9.12
C GLU A 118 -16.78 -3.89 -9.43
N GLY A 119 -15.79 -4.22 -10.26
CA GLY A 119 -14.68 -3.30 -10.57
C GLY A 119 -13.90 -2.87 -9.31
N SER A 120 -13.94 -1.58 -9.01
CA SER A 120 -13.37 -0.96 -7.80
C SER A 120 -14.27 -1.03 -6.58
N ASP A 121 -15.56 -1.29 -6.79
CA ASP A 121 -16.57 -1.09 -5.77
C ASP A 121 -16.81 -2.39 -4.99
N ARG A 122 -17.01 -2.25 -3.69
CA ARG A 122 -17.25 -3.35 -2.75
C ARG A 122 -18.42 -3.02 -1.85
N TRP A 123 -19.36 -3.94 -1.73
CA TRP A 123 -20.50 -3.78 -0.82
C TRP A 123 -20.90 -5.11 -0.19
N LEU A 124 -21.68 -5.01 0.89
CA LEU A 124 -22.29 -6.14 1.57
C LEU A 124 -23.78 -6.15 1.23
N VAL A 125 -24.29 -7.32 0.84
CA VAL A 125 -25.72 -7.57 0.72
C VAL A 125 -26.16 -8.31 1.97
N ILE A 126 -27.04 -7.69 2.76
CA ILE A 126 -27.50 -8.21 4.05
C ILE A 126 -29.01 -8.44 3.96
N ASN A 127 -29.44 -9.67 4.26
CA ASN A 127 -30.86 -10.04 4.34
C ASN A 127 -31.38 -9.86 5.78
N ALA A 128 -31.60 -8.62 6.17
CA ALA A 128 -32.12 -8.27 7.51
C ALA A 128 -32.93 -6.96 7.44
N PRO A 129 -33.76 -6.66 8.46
CA PRO A 129 -34.46 -5.37 8.55
C PRO A 129 -33.47 -4.20 8.59
N THR A 130 -33.75 -3.15 7.82
CA THR A 130 -32.87 -1.98 7.67
C THR A 130 -32.53 -1.34 9.02
N ASP A 131 -33.53 -1.17 9.90
CA ASP A 131 -33.35 -0.56 11.22
C ASP A 131 -32.35 -1.34 12.09
N ALA A 132 -32.43 -2.68 12.04
CA ALA A 132 -31.54 -3.54 12.80
C ALA A 132 -30.09 -3.55 12.27
N VAL A 133 -29.92 -3.30 10.97
CA VAL A 133 -28.59 -3.17 10.35
C VAL A 133 -28.01 -1.79 10.65
N TRP A 134 -28.83 -0.75 10.57
CA TRP A 134 -28.45 0.62 10.80
C TRP A 134 -27.76 0.79 12.15
N ASP A 135 -28.45 0.45 13.24
CA ASP A 135 -27.93 0.60 14.60
C ASP A 135 -26.60 -0.14 14.81
N LYS A 136 -26.47 -1.33 14.20
CA LYS A 136 -25.23 -2.13 14.26
C LYS A 136 -24.08 -1.48 13.50
N VAL A 137 -24.34 -0.89 12.34
CA VAL A 137 -23.32 -0.22 11.54
C VAL A 137 -22.84 1.05 12.26
N VAL A 138 -23.75 1.80 12.89
CA VAL A 138 -23.38 2.97 13.70
C VAL A 138 -22.47 2.56 14.86
N ALA A 139 -22.87 1.53 15.62
CA ALA A 139 -22.07 1.00 16.73
C ALA A 139 -20.70 0.54 16.25
N PHE A 140 -20.63 -0.17 15.12
CA PHE A 140 -19.37 -0.62 14.53
C PHE A 140 -18.42 0.56 14.26
N TRP A 141 -18.88 1.63 13.62
CA TRP A 141 -18.02 2.78 13.34
C TRP A 141 -17.51 3.44 14.62
N GLN A 142 -18.39 3.63 15.62
CA GLN A 142 -18.03 4.21 16.91
C GLN A 142 -17.02 3.36 17.70
N GLU A 143 -17.24 2.04 17.76
CA GLU A 143 -16.34 1.09 18.44
C GLU A 143 -14.96 1.01 17.78
N ASN A 144 -14.89 1.21 16.46
CA ASN A 144 -13.64 1.28 15.72
C ASN A 144 -12.99 2.68 15.74
N GLY A 145 -13.61 3.66 16.43
CA GLY A 145 -13.11 5.02 16.52
C GLY A 145 -13.17 5.82 15.21
N ILE A 146 -14.06 5.43 14.29
CA ILE A 146 -14.29 6.12 13.02
C ILE A 146 -15.42 7.14 13.23
N LEU A 147 -15.12 8.40 12.95
CA LEU A 147 -16.08 9.50 13.06
C LEU A 147 -17.03 9.47 11.85
N LEU A 148 -18.31 9.71 12.10
CA LEU A 148 -19.33 9.83 11.06
C LEU A 148 -19.61 11.32 10.82
N ASP A 149 -19.31 11.82 9.64
CA ASP A 149 -19.53 13.21 9.22
C ASP A 149 -21.02 13.46 8.92
N GLN A 150 -21.69 12.49 8.31
CA GLN A 150 -23.11 12.55 8.01
C GLN A 150 -23.81 11.23 8.34
N GLN A 151 -25.03 11.33 8.88
CA GLN A 151 -25.90 10.20 9.13
C GLN A 151 -27.36 10.59 8.83
N ASP A 152 -27.97 9.96 7.83
CA ASP A 152 -29.39 10.10 7.54
C ASP A 152 -30.07 8.71 7.45
N PRO A 153 -30.80 8.30 8.51
CA PRO A 153 -31.50 7.01 8.54
C PRO A 153 -32.69 6.95 7.58
N THR A 154 -33.23 8.09 7.17
CA THR A 154 -34.42 8.15 6.29
C THR A 154 -34.07 7.70 4.87
N ILE A 155 -32.89 8.08 4.40
CA ILE A 155 -32.37 7.70 3.07
C ILE A 155 -31.34 6.57 3.14
N GLY A 156 -30.90 6.19 4.34
CA GLY A 156 -29.96 5.08 4.55
C GLY A 156 -28.51 5.43 4.19
N VAL A 157 -28.08 6.69 4.38
CA VAL A 157 -26.74 7.15 4.00
C VAL A 157 -25.90 7.51 5.23
N MET A 158 -24.66 7.01 5.26
CA MET A 158 -23.63 7.37 6.22
C MET A 158 -22.35 7.75 5.47
N GLU A 159 -21.70 8.83 5.91
CA GLU A 159 -20.41 9.30 5.39
C GLU A 159 -19.41 9.44 6.55
N THR A 160 -18.15 9.05 6.32
CA THR A 160 -17.03 9.03 7.28
C THR A 160 -15.85 9.82 6.74
#